data_AF-A0A814FG51-F1
#
_entry.id   AF-A0A814FG51-F1
#
_cell.length_a   1.000
_cell.length_b   1.000
_cell.length_c   1.000
_cell.angle_alpha   90.00
_cell.angle_beta   90.00
_cell.angle_gamma   90.00
#
_symmetry.space_group_name_H-M   'P 1'
#
loop_
_entity.id
_entity.type
_entity.pdbx_description
1 polymer ?
#
loop_
_entity_poly.entity_id
_entity_poly.type
_entity_poly.pdbx_seq_one_letter_code
_entity_poly.pdbx_strand_id
1 'polypeptide(L)'
;MNAWIQSTKQEIQMKINQILPGSDWQKSIQNNEETNRKLLMTNVKFLECDIYQHLCEDLKTSPNNQILRQTMTFLPGIKKYNVSSNVIQDDYVPSIKELTEKFNYTIGIALTRIEIWVESRLNQWINHPTIYLSGRDRFETLLDFFEEYQNAALNHYWSEKGPTDPMGYSRYILTSLTIIRLMHQKLCNDSRFERLKQHSINIPNLMKLFEFLVLPNRNDMIRVYDLRHYFSEFSNKTYPDLLTSIDDVNAFGVYCASQSSEMNESIQKIRAQAERDKQQKIQEVTNAKERYTGLMNSIRGMSCSCSYKYGYHRQCHRCTIEEQAMNVKVHIYECPLPSKREQALAVIFELQMPLEIRNYRDTIWQFINRPKPCPPHKMHEWLSIPPHASKLGPFYTSPSNCKVKLVSSTKSVTQNYSYSPFIGSTSIEGFLHENSLTVEILPTKSIGFDDECRILTPQLNHPDYKQLQLQ
;
A
#
# COMPACT_ATOMS: atom_id res chain seq x y z
N MET A 1 28.80 -13.88 -20.46
CA MET A 1 29.32 -13.71 -19.08
C MET A 1 30.68 -13.00 -19.06
N ASN A 2 31.70 -13.47 -19.81
CA ASN A 2 33.02 -12.84 -19.84
C ASN A 2 33.05 -11.40 -20.41
N ALA A 3 32.23 -11.09 -21.42
CA ALA A 3 32.19 -9.75 -22.01
C ALA A 3 31.65 -8.69 -21.02
N TRP A 4 30.66 -9.03 -20.20
CA TRP A 4 30.10 -8.13 -19.20
C TRP A 4 31.09 -7.86 -18.07
N ILE A 5 31.79 -8.89 -17.57
CA ILE A 5 32.82 -8.74 -16.55
C ILE A 5 33.94 -7.82 -17.05
N GLN A 6 34.38 -7.98 -18.31
CA GLN A 6 35.42 -7.12 -18.89
C GLN A 6 34.93 -5.68 -19.10
N SER A 7 33.68 -5.50 -19.53
CA SER A 7 33.06 -4.18 -19.70
C SER A 7 32.93 -3.44 -18.36
N THR A 8 32.41 -4.10 -17.33
CA THR A 8 32.25 -3.52 -15.99
C THR A 8 33.61 -3.20 -15.37
N LYS A 9 34.62 -4.06 -15.59
CA LYS A 9 35.99 -3.82 -15.12
C LYS A 9 36.63 -2.60 -15.80
N GLN A 10 36.40 -2.41 -17.10
CA GLN A 10 36.87 -1.22 -17.82
C GLN A 10 36.14 0.06 -17.37
N GLU A 11 34.83 -0.01 -17.12
CA GLU A 11 34.06 1.13 -16.61
C GLU A 11 34.50 1.58 -15.22
N ILE A 12 34.75 0.61 -14.33
CA ILE A 12 35.30 0.85 -12.99
C ILE A 12 36.71 1.46 -13.12
N GLN A 13 37.55 0.94 -14.02
CA GLN A 13 38.91 1.45 -14.22
C GLN A 13 38.94 2.90 -14.71
N MET A 14 38.05 3.28 -15.64
CA MET A 14 37.95 4.66 -16.12
C MET A 14 37.47 5.62 -15.04
N LYS A 15 36.52 5.20 -14.20
CA LYS A 15 35.99 6.03 -13.11
C LYS A 15 36.99 6.16 -11.95
N ILE A 16 37.78 5.12 -11.66
CA ILE A 16 38.83 5.16 -10.63
C ILE A 16 39.90 6.22 -10.95
N ASN A 17 40.36 6.31 -12.19
CA ASN A 17 41.38 7.30 -12.59
C ASN A 17 40.87 8.74 -12.54
N GLN A 18 39.55 8.95 -12.62
CA GLN A 18 38.93 10.27 -12.43
C GLN A 18 38.80 10.65 -10.94
N ILE A 19 38.73 9.66 -10.06
CA ILE A 19 38.58 9.85 -8.61
C ILE A 19 39.95 9.96 -7.93
N LEU A 20 40.97 9.24 -8.42
CA LEU A 20 42.34 9.22 -7.87
C LEU A 20 43.38 9.18 -9.01
N PRO A 21 43.74 10.32 -9.61
CA PRO A 21 44.74 10.33 -10.68
C PRO A 21 46.14 10.05 -10.12
N GLY A 22 46.79 8.97 -10.62
CA GLY A 22 48.21 8.69 -10.39
C GLY A 22 48.57 7.72 -9.26
N SER A 23 47.62 6.97 -8.69
CA SER A 23 47.94 5.94 -7.70
C SER A 23 48.17 4.55 -8.32
N ASP A 24 49.32 3.94 -8.02
CA ASP A 24 49.80 2.67 -8.56
C ASP A 24 49.26 1.47 -7.74
N TRP A 25 47.93 1.40 -7.62
CA TRP A 25 47.18 0.50 -6.72
C TRP A 25 47.45 -0.99 -6.93
N GLN A 26 47.95 -1.38 -8.11
CA GLN A 26 48.25 -2.77 -8.46
C GLN A 26 49.38 -3.37 -7.61
N LYS A 27 50.32 -2.55 -7.13
CA LYS A 27 51.41 -3.01 -6.24
C LYS A 27 50.93 -3.36 -4.83
N SER A 28 49.86 -2.71 -4.36
CA SER A 28 49.27 -2.95 -3.04
C SER A 28 48.58 -4.32 -2.95
N ILE A 29 48.07 -4.83 -4.07
CA ILE A 29 47.39 -6.13 -4.13
C ILE A 29 48.39 -7.29 -4.12
N GLN A 30 49.53 -7.17 -4.82
CA GLN A 30 50.56 -8.21 -4.81
C GLN A 30 51.22 -8.39 -3.44
N ASN A 31 51.41 -7.33 -2.66
CA ASN A 31 51.97 -7.42 -1.31
C ASN A 31 51.02 -8.11 -0.31
N ASN A 32 49.70 -8.05 -0.52
CA ASN A 32 48.72 -8.66 0.38
C ASN A 32 48.60 -10.19 0.21
N GLU A 33 48.85 -10.73 -0.99
CA GLU A 33 48.87 -12.19 -1.21
C GLU A 33 50.04 -12.87 -0.51
N GLU A 34 51.19 -12.19 -0.41
CA GLU A 34 52.39 -12.71 0.26
C GLU A 34 52.28 -12.64 1.79
N THR A 35 51.58 -11.62 2.31
CA THR A 35 51.33 -11.43 3.75
C THR A 35 50.27 -12.41 4.29
N ASN A 36 49.24 -12.73 3.49
CA ASN A 36 48.17 -13.67 3.87
C ASN A 36 48.60 -15.13 3.96
N ARG A 37 49.76 -15.53 3.39
CA ARG A 37 50.30 -16.89 3.58
C ARG A 37 50.96 -17.13 4.94
N LYS A 38 51.32 -16.07 5.70
CA LYS A 38 52.04 -16.20 6.98
C LYS A 38 51.15 -16.15 8.24
N LEU A 39 49.88 -15.77 8.12
CA LEU A 39 48.95 -15.63 9.24
C LEU A 39 47.92 -16.76 9.23
N LEU A 40 48.35 -17.98 9.55
CA LEU A 40 47.45 -19.11 9.79
C LEU A 40 47.45 -19.46 11.29
N MET A 41 46.29 -19.19 11.90
CA MET A 41 45.76 -19.69 13.17
C MET A 41 46.68 -19.67 14.39
N THR A 42 46.52 -18.66 15.24
CA THR A 42 46.64 -18.85 16.69
C THR A 42 45.69 -17.92 17.44
N ASN A 43 44.68 -18.55 18.06
CA ASN A 43 43.86 -18.08 19.18
C ASN A 43 43.34 -16.63 19.18
N VAL A 44 42.13 -16.45 18.64
CA VAL A 44 41.23 -15.38 19.09
C VAL A 44 39.94 -16.02 19.59
N LYS A 45 39.71 -15.98 20.91
CA LYS A 45 38.42 -16.29 21.51
C LYS A 45 37.52 -15.05 21.37
N PHE A 46 36.51 -15.13 20.52
CA PHE A 46 35.40 -14.18 20.54
C PHE A 46 34.39 -14.65 21.59
N LEU A 47 34.27 -13.88 22.68
CA LEU A 47 33.14 -13.93 23.60
C LEU A 47 32.03 -13.03 23.05
N GLU A 48 30.83 -13.58 22.94
CA GLU A 48 29.51 -12.92 22.84
C GLU A 48 29.47 -11.59 22.07
N CYS A 49 29.31 -11.67 20.75
CA CYS A 49 28.59 -10.67 19.96
C CYS A 49 27.93 -11.38 18.78
N ASP A 50 26.61 -11.32 18.74
CA ASP A 50 25.70 -11.90 17.73
C ASP A 50 25.89 -11.24 16.35
N ILE A 51 27.01 -11.55 15.71
CA ILE A 51 27.21 -11.30 14.27
C ILE A 51 26.71 -12.55 13.57
N TYR A 52 25.41 -12.56 13.21
CA TYR A 52 24.79 -13.65 12.45
C TYR A 52 25.31 -13.67 11.01
N GLN A 53 26.47 -14.28 10.84
CA GLN A 53 27.04 -14.70 9.56
C GLN A 53 26.79 -16.20 9.44
N HIS A 54 25.97 -16.64 8.49
CA HIS A 54 25.83 -18.08 8.21
C HIS A 54 26.20 -18.41 6.77
N LEU A 55 27.28 -19.19 6.66
CA LEU A 55 27.58 -20.07 5.53
C LEU A 55 26.37 -20.98 5.28
N CYS A 56 25.75 -20.81 4.13
CA CYS A 56 24.61 -21.60 3.66
C CYS A 56 25.10 -22.84 2.90
N GLU A 57 25.73 -23.79 3.61
CA GLU A 57 25.98 -25.14 3.10
C GLU A 57 25.20 -26.22 3.88
N ASP A 58 25.03 -26.06 5.20
CA ASP A 58 24.38 -27.09 6.03
C ASP A 58 22.85 -27.19 5.92
N LEU A 59 22.19 -26.21 5.29
CA LEU A 59 20.73 -26.22 5.08
C LEU A 59 20.31 -26.69 3.67
N LYS A 60 21.27 -27.05 2.80
CA LYS A 60 21.00 -27.49 1.41
C LYS A 60 21.06 -29.01 1.21
N THR A 61 21.26 -29.81 2.25
CA THR A 61 21.24 -31.27 2.12
C THR A 61 19.81 -31.83 2.16
N SER A 62 19.08 -31.66 1.05
CA SER A 62 18.34 -32.77 0.44
C SER A 62 17.67 -32.33 -0.87
N PRO A 63 18.18 -32.81 -2.02
CA PRO A 63 17.32 -33.06 -3.16
C PRO A 63 17.24 -34.56 -3.46
N ASN A 64 16.02 -34.99 -3.77
CA ASN A 64 15.63 -36.25 -4.40
C ASN A 64 15.42 -37.50 -3.53
N ASN A 65 14.17 -37.97 -3.62
CA ASN A 65 13.75 -39.36 -3.51
C ASN A 65 14.76 -40.31 -4.16
N GLN A 66 15.43 -41.15 -3.36
CA GLN A 66 15.76 -42.51 -3.77
C GLN A 66 15.98 -43.41 -2.55
N ILE A 67 15.26 -44.53 -2.58
CA ILE A 67 15.32 -45.66 -1.65
C ILE A 67 16.74 -46.19 -1.58
N LEU A 68 17.34 -46.28 -0.39
CA LEU A 68 18.38 -47.26 -0.09
C LEU A 68 18.28 -47.68 1.39
N ARG A 69 17.80 -48.92 1.57
CA ARG A 69 18.00 -49.71 2.79
C ARG A 69 19.50 -49.91 2.95
N GLN A 70 20.05 -49.56 4.12
CA GLN A 70 21.08 -50.37 4.77
C GLN A 70 21.25 -49.97 6.24
N THR A 71 21.00 -50.95 7.08
CA THR A 71 21.32 -51.05 8.51
C THR A 71 22.80 -50.78 8.79
N MET A 72 23.09 -49.93 9.78
CA MET A 72 24.25 -50.11 10.64
C MET A 72 23.92 -49.75 12.10
N THR A 73 24.32 -50.67 12.96
CA THR A 73 24.08 -50.78 14.39
C THR A 73 25.12 -50.03 15.23
N PHE A 74 24.61 -49.28 16.22
CA PHE A 74 25.14 -48.94 17.55
C PHE A 74 26.47 -48.17 17.73
N LEU A 75 26.36 -47.02 18.42
CA LEU A 75 27.05 -46.74 19.69
C LEU A 75 26.10 -45.93 20.62
N PRO A 76 25.92 -46.30 21.90
CA PRO A 76 24.97 -45.68 22.82
C PRO A 76 25.64 -44.60 23.68
N GLY A 77 25.21 -43.34 23.56
CA GLY A 77 25.77 -42.32 24.46
C GLY A 77 25.56 -40.86 24.09
N ILE A 78 24.48 -40.48 23.42
CA ILE A 78 24.08 -39.07 23.33
C ILE A 78 22.56 -39.02 23.51
N LYS A 79 22.10 -38.31 24.55
CA LYS A 79 20.68 -38.04 24.79
C LYS A 79 20.09 -37.43 23.52
N LYS A 80 19.17 -38.17 22.89
CA LYS A 80 18.30 -37.64 21.83
C LYS A 80 17.52 -36.45 22.38
N TYR A 81 18.01 -35.24 22.13
CA TYR A 81 17.07 -34.17 21.83
C TYR A 81 16.49 -34.52 20.46
N ASN A 82 15.28 -35.08 20.48
CA ASN A 82 14.45 -35.14 19.28
C ASN A 82 14.17 -33.69 18.86
N VAL A 83 15.04 -33.11 18.04
CA VAL A 83 14.66 -31.99 17.19
C VAL A 83 13.66 -32.59 16.21
N SER A 84 12.39 -32.49 16.56
CA SER A 84 11.32 -32.75 15.61
C SER A 84 11.55 -31.77 14.46
N SER A 85 11.99 -32.31 13.32
CA SER A 85 11.88 -31.67 12.03
C SER A 85 10.39 -31.55 11.73
N ASN A 86 9.72 -30.61 12.39
CA ASN A 86 8.36 -30.22 12.08
C ASN A 86 8.44 -29.41 10.79
N VAL A 87 8.48 -30.16 9.70
CA VAL A 87 8.25 -29.69 8.34
C VAL A 87 6.94 -28.90 8.38
N ILE A 88 7.03 -27.60 8.12
CA ILE A 88 5.85 -26.81 7.78
C ILE A 88 5.25 -27.52 6.57
N GLN A 89 4.08 -28.13 6.74
CA GLN A 89 3.38 -28.81 5.64
C GLN A 89 3.23 -27.81 4.48
N ASP A 90 3.47 -28.26 3.25
CA ASP A 90 3.62 -27.43 2.05
C ASP A 90 2.41 -26.50 1.76
N ASP A 91 1.27 -26.75 2.41
CA ASP A 91 0.01 -26.03 2.18
C ASP A 91 -0.22 -24.82 3.12
N TYR A 92 0.58 -24.64 4.17
CA TYR A 92 0.34 -23.60 5.19
C TYR A 92 1.30 -22.41 5.09
N VAL A 93 0.74 -21.19 5.18
CA VAL A 93 1.51 -19.94 5.27
C VAL A 93 1.99 -19.76 6.71
N PRO A 94 3.31 -19.66 6.97
CA PRO A 94 3.83 -19.53 8.33
C PRO A 94 3.37 -18.23 8.98
N SER A 95 3.02 -18.30 10.27
CA SER A 95 2.68 -17.13 11.10
C SER A 95 3.77 -16.87 12.13
N ILE A 96 4.09 -15.59 12.36
CA ILE A 96 5.08 -15.19 13.38
C ILE A 96 4.59 -15.59 14.76
N LYS A 97 3.33 -15.29 15.08
CA LYS A 97 2.73 -15.66 16.38
C LYS A 97 2.84 -17.16 16.62
N GLU A 98 2.52 -17.99 15.63
CA GLU A 98 2.66 -19.43 15.79
C GLU A 98 4.13 -19.84 16.03
N LEU A 99 5.07 -19.29 15.26
CA LEU A 99 6.50 -19.58 15.41
C LEU A 99 7.04 -19.15 16.79
N THR A 100 6.60 -18.02 17.32
CA THR A 100 7.06 -17.52 18.62
C THR A 100 6.35 -18.17 19.80
N GLU A 101 5.03 -18.36 19.73
CA GLU A 101 4.22 -18.83 20.87
C GLU A 101 4.19 -20.37 20.96
N LYS A 102 4.03 -21.06 19.83
CA LYS A 102 3.89 -22.52 19.81
C LYS A 102 5.23 -23.23 19.71
N PHE A 103 6.15 -22.70 18.91
CA PHE A 103 7.47 -23.29 18.72
C PHE A 103 8.57 -22.62 19.55
N ASN A 104 8.24 -21.57 20.33
CA ASN A 104 9.15 -20.87 21.23
C ASN A 104 10.41 -20.32 20.55
N TYR A 105 10.31 -19.91 19.27
CA TYR A 105 11.41 -19.27 18.56
C TYR A 105 11.57 -17.82 18.97
N THR A 106 12.81 -17.34 18.97
CA THR A 106 13.08 -15.89 19.03
C THR A 106 12.54 -15.21 17.77
N ILE A 107 12.23 -13.91 17.86
CA ILE A 107 11.70 -13.15 16.72
C ILE A 107 12.61 -13.21 15.49
N GLY A 108 13.94 -13.15 15.68
CA GLY A 108 14.90 -13.25 14.60
C GLY A 108 14.88 -14.61 13.89
N ILE A 109 14.74 -15.71 14.65
CA ILE A 109 14.60 -17.07 14.07
C ILE A 109 13.26 -17.20 13.33
N ALA A 110 12.17 -16.67 13.90
CA ALA A 110 10.86 -16.70 13.25
C ALA A 110 10.86 -15.93 11.93
N LEU A 111 11.44 -14.72 11.90
CA LEU A 111 11.61 -13.92 10.68
C LEU A 111 12.47 -14.65 9.64
N THR A 112 13.60 -15.22 10.04
CA THR A 112 14.47 -15.98 9.14
C THR A 112 13.72 -17.15 8.48
N ARG A 113 12.90 -17.88 9.24
CA ARG A 113 12.10 -18.99 8.71
C ARG A 113 11.06 -18.52 7.70
N ILE A 114 10.42 -17.38 7.96
CA ILE A 114 9.47 -16.76 7.03
C ILE A 114 10.18 -16.32 5.73
N GLU A 115 11.33 -15.68 5.85
CA GLU A 115 12.11 -15.20 4.70
C GLU A 115 12.53 -16.38 3.79
N ILE A 116 12.99 -17.48 4.40
CA ILE A 116 13.30 -18.72 3.67
C ILE A 116 12.05 -19.32 3.02
N TRP A 117 10.90 -19.32 3.71
CA TRP A 117 9.66 -19.83 3.15
C TRP A 117 9.18 -19.00 1.95
N VAL A 118 9.29 -17.67 2.03
CA VAL A 118 8.96 -16.78 0.90
C VAL A 118 9.85 -17.07 -0.31
N GLU A 119 11.15 -17.26 -0.09
CA GLU A 119 12.10 -17.57 -1.15
C GLU A 119 11.84 -18.94 -1.80
N SER A 120 11.58 -19.96 -0.98
CA SER A 120 11.56 -21.36 -1.46
C SER A 120 10.17 -21.90 -1.81
N ARG A 121 9.10 -21.38 -1.20
CA ARG A 121 7.75 -21.99 -1.26
C ARG A 121 6.65 -21.08 -1.76
N LEU A 122 6.73 -19.77 -1.56
CA LEU A 122 5.62 -18.86 -1.87
C LEU A 122 5.14 -18.95 -3.33
N ASN A 123 6.07 -19.11 -4.29
CA ASN A 123 5.70 -19.25 -5.70
C ASN A 123 4.87 -20.52 -5.99
N GLN A 124 5.19 -21.64 -5.32
CA GLN A 124 4.42 -22.87 -5.46
C GLN A 124 3.05 -22.71 -4.78
N TRP A 125 3.04 -22.14 -3.57
CA TRP A 125 1.83 -21.92 -2.79
C TRP A 125 0.81 -21.01 -3.50
N ILE A 126 1.24 -19.85 -4.01
CA ILE A 126 0.33 -18.90 -4.68
C ILE A 126 -0.25 -19.47 -5.97
N ASN A 127 0.48 -20.35 -6.65
CA ASN A 127 0.08 -20.98 -7.90
C ASN A 127 -0.64 -22.31 -7.74
N HIS A 128 -0.72 -22.85 -6.51
CA HIS A 128 -1.41 -24.10 -6.25
C HIS A 128 -2.86 -24.05 -6.77
N PRO A 129 -3.41 -25.11 -7.39
CA PRO A 129 -4.74 -25.06 -8.00
C PRO A 129 -5.89 -24.97 -6.98
N THR A 130 -5.69 -25.39 -5.73
CA THR A 130 -6.75 -25.42 -4.71
C THR A 130 -7.05 -24.00 -4.17
N ILE A 131 -8.20 -23.43 -4.53
CA ILE A 131 -8.57 -22.02 -4.24
C ILE A 131 -8.93 -21.79 -2.76
N TYR A 132 -9.33 -22.84 -2.03
CA TYR A 132 -9.96 -22.71 -0.71
C TYR A 132 -9.42 -23.69 0.34
N LEU A 133 -8.09 -23.75 0.54
CA LEU A 133 -7.51 -24.63 1.58
C LEU A 133 -8.02 -24.32 3.00
N SER A 134 -8.63 -23.15 3.23
CA SER A 134 -9.16 -22.70 4.52
C SER A 134 -10.46 -21.89 4.43
N GLY A 135 -11.15 -21.89 3.28
CA GLY A 135 -12.36 -21.08 3.05
C GLY A 135 -12.12 -19.57 2.86
N ARG A 136 -10.86 -19.12 2.96
CA ARG A 136 -10.43 -17.72 2.76
C ARG A 136 -9.72 -17.54 1.42
N ASP A 137 -9.86 -16.36 0.82
CA ASP A 137 -9.15 -15.99 -0.41
C ASP A 137 -7.62 -15.91 -0.20
N ARG A 138 -6.84 -16.36 -1.19
CA ARG A 138 -5.38 -16.41 -1.05
C ARG A 138 -4.73 -15.04 -0.98
N PHE A 139 -5.26 -14.05 -1.70
CA PHE A 139 -4.73 -12.70 -1.64
C PHE A 139 -5.04 -12.05 -0.28
N GLU A 140 -6.18 -12.39 0.33
CA GLU A 140 -6.49 -11.98 1.70
C GLU A 140 -5.51 -12.62 2.70
N THR A 141 -5.24 -13.92 2.59
CA THR A 141 -4.21 -14.58 3.39
C THR A 141 -2.83 -13.95 3.21
N LEU A 142 -2.46 -13.57 1.99
CA LEU A 142 -1.17 -12.92 1.73
C LEU A 142 -1.08 -11.50 2.29
N LEU A 143 -2.18 -10.74 2.26
CA LEU A 143 -2.21 -9.42 2.87
C LEU A 143 -2.01 -9.50 4.39
N ASP A 144 -2.74 -10.40 5.06
CA ASP A 144 -2.61 -10.63 6.50
C ASP A 144 -1.19 -11.12 6.86
N PHE A 145 -0.64 -12.05 6.08
CA PHE A 145 0.73 -12.54 6.25
C PHE A 145 1.77 -11.42 6.05
N PHE A 146 1.60 -10.60 5.02
CA PHE A 146 2.47 -9.47 4.74
C PHE A 146 2.43 -8.45 5.88
N GLU A 147 1.25 -8.18 6.44
CA GLU A 147 1.08 -7.29 7.59
C GLU A 147 1.77 -7.79 8.84
N GLU A 148 1.59 -9.07 9.16
CA GLU A 148 2.26 -9.71 10.29
C GLU A 148 3.78 -9.64 10.12
N TYR A 149 4.28 -10.02 8.93
CA TYR A 149 5.70 -9.99 8.60
C TYR A 149 6.27 -8.58 8.65
N GLN A 150 5.66 -7.60 7.97
CA GLN A 150 6.13 -6.23 7.90
C GLN A 150 6.23 -5.61 9.30
N ASN A 151 5.20 -5.78 10.14
CA ASN A 151 5.20 -5.22 11.49
C ASN A 151 6.35 -5.81 12.34
N ALA A 152 6.51 -7.14 12.32
CA ALA A 152 7.56 -7.79 13.09
C ALA A 152 8.96 -7.46 12.55
N ALA A 153 9.15 -7.49 11.23
CA ALA A 153 10.44 -7.23 10.58
C ALA A 153 10.87 -5.79 10.81
N LEU A 154 9.97 -4.81 10.65
CA LEU A 154 10.29 -3.41 10.91
C LEU A 154 10.58 -3.16 12.39
N ASN A 155 9.85 -3.78 13.32
CA ASN A 155 10.12 -3.65 14.76
C ASN A 155 11.43 -4.32 15.19
N HIS A 156 11.90 -5.32 14.44
CA HIS A 156 13.12 -6.06 14.75
C HIS A 156 14.36 -5.48 14.08
N TYR A 157 14.27 -5.11 12.80
CA TYR A 157 15.40 -4.65 12.00
C TYR A 157 15.57 -3.12 11.98
N TRP A 158 14.53 -2.37 12.34
CA TRP A 158 14.56 -0.91 12.30
C TRP A 158 14.18 -0.29 13.65
N SER A 159 14.91 0.76 14.03
CA SER A 159 14.61 1.59 15.20
C SER A 159 14.91 3.04 14.90
N GLU A 160 14.01 3.93 15.32
CA GLU A 160 14.19 5.38 15.18
C GLU A 160 15.18 5.95 16.21
N LYS A 161 15.35 5.26 17.35
CA LYS A 161 16.13 5.74 18.51
C LYS A 161 17.27 4.81 18.92
N GLY A 162 17.47 3.72 18.19
CA GLY A 162 18.41 2.65 18.53
C GLY A 162 19.15 2.11 17.31
N PRO A 163 19.99 1.07 17.50
CA PRO A 163 20.71 0.45 16.39
C PRO A 163 19.72 -0.17 15.40
N THR A 164 20.02 -0.01 14.12
CA THR A 164 19.35 -0.70 13.01
C THR A 164 20.16 -1.96 12.65
N ASP A 165 19.49 -2.98 12.10
CA ASP A 165 20.14 -4.10 11.41
C ASP A 165 20.02 -3.86 9.89
N PRO A 166 21.05 -3.30 9.22
CA PRO A 166 21.00 -3.02 7.79
C PRO A 166 20.83 -4.28 6.93
N MET A 167 21.37 -5.41 7.40
CA MET A 167 21.31 -6.67 6.68
C MET A 167 19.91 -7.27 6.78
N GLY A 168 19.33 -7.28 7.98
CA GLY A 168 17.93 -7.65 8.19
C GLY A 168 16.95 -6.74 7.45
N TYR A 169 17.18 -5.42 7.48
CA TYR A 169 16.36 -4.47 6.72
C TYR A 169 16.44 -4.71 5.21
N SER A 170 17.63 -5.06 4.70
CA SER A 170 17.80 -5.46 3.30
C SER A 170 16.99 -6.73 2.97
N ARG A 171 17.03 -7.75 3.82
CA ARG A 171 16.20 -8.96 3.66
C ARG A 171 14.71 -8.65 3.72
N TYR A 172 14.28 -7.75 4.60
CA TYR A 172 12.90 -7.28 4.66
C TYR A 172 12.43 -6.65 3.34
N ILE A 173 13.24 -5.76 2.75
CA ILE A 173 12.94 -5.16 1.46
C ILE A 173 12.81 -6.25 0.38
N LEU A 174 13.77 -7.17 0.31
CA LEU A 174 13.77 -8.24 -0.68
C LEU A 174 12.56 -9.19 -0.53
N THR A 175 12.19 -9.52 0.71
CA THR A 175 11.03 -10.35 1.04
C THR A 175 9.73 -9.69 0.68
N SER A 176 9.57 -8.41 1.02
CA SER A 176 8.40 -7.64 0.63
C SER A 176 8.23 -7.55 -0.88
N LEU A 177 9.31 -7.25 -1.59
CA LEU A 177 9.30 -7.15 -3.06
C LEU A 177 9.06 -8.49 -3.75
N THR A 178 9.55 -9.59 -3.20
CA THR A 178 9.23 -10.94 -3.71
C THR A 178 7.74 -11.24 -3.58
N ILE A 179 7.12 -10.93 -2.44
CA ILE A 179 5.68 -11.11 -2.23
C ILE A 179 4.90 -10.28 -3.26
N ILE A 180 5.21 -8.99 -3.38
CA ILE A 180 4.57 -8.06 -4.34
C ILE A 180 4.71 -8.57 -5.78
N ARG A 181 5.93 -9.00 -6.18
CA ARG A 181 6.18 -9.55 -7.52
C ARG A 181 5.30 -10.77 -7.78
N LEU A 182 5.24 -11.73 -6.85
CA LEU A 182 4.50 -12.98 -7.05
C LEU A 182 2.98 -12.74 -7.11
N MET A 183 2.46 -11.85 -6.27
CA MET A 183 1.06 -11.40 -6.35
C MET A 183 0.77 -10.76 -7.72
N HIS A 184 1.64 -9.86 -8.18
CA HIS A 184 1.48 -9.21 -9.48
C HIS A 184 1.52 -10.20 -10.65
N GLN A 185 2.49 -11.13 -10.65
CA GLN A 185 2.59 -12.18 -11.68
C GLN A 185 1.34 -13.05 -11.71
N LYS A 186 0.80 -13.42 -10.54
CA LYS A 186 -0.43 -14.20 -10.46
C LYS A 186 -1.61 -13.45 -11.07
N LEU A 187 -1.77 -12.17 -10.76
CA LEU A 187 -2.82 -11.31 -11.34
C LEU A 187 -2.66 -11.16 -12.85
N CYS A 188 -1.44 -10.91 -13.34
CA CYS A 188 -1.17 -10.79 -14.77
C CYS A 188 -1.51 -12.07 -15.55
N ASN A 189 -1.42 -13.24 -14.92
CA ASN A 189 -1.76 -14.53 -15.53
C ASN A 189 -3.26 -14.87 -15.47
N ASP A 190 -4.06 -14.08 -14.76
CA ASP A 190 -5.51 -14.17 -14.75
C ASP A 190 -6.08 -13.38 -15.93
N SER A 191 -6.90 -14.03 -16.76
CA SER A 191 -7.50 -13.40 -17.94
C SER A 191 -8.41 -12.21 -17.57
N ARG A 192 -8.96 -12.18 -16.36
CA ARG A 192 -9.77 -11.06 -15.85
C ARG A 192 -8.95 -9.79 -15.67
N PHE A 193 -7.64 -9.92 -15.42
CA PHE A 193 -6.74 -8.82 -15.05
C PHE A 193 -5.57 -8.67 -16.01
N GLU A 194 -5.63 -9.27 -17.20
CA GLU A 194 -4.50 -9.31 -18.14
C GLU A 194 -3.94 -7.92 -18.48
N ARG A 195 -4.79 -6.90 -18.55
CA ARG A 195 -4.37 -5.51 -18.83
C ARG A 195 -3.31 -5.02 -17.84
N LEU A 196 -3.25 -5.56 -16.62
CA LEU A 196 -2.28 -5.19 -15.59
C LEU A 196 -0.82 -5.30 -16.08
N LYS A 197 -0.51 -6.17 -17.06
CA LYS A 197 0.81 -6.27 -17.72
C LYS A 197 1.28 -4.96 -18.37
N GLN A 198 0.35 -4.06 -18.70
CA GLN A 198 0.57 -2.78 -19.36
C GLN A 198 0.53 -1.60 -18.39
N HIS A 199 0.27 -1.86 -17.11
CA HIS A 199 0.26 -0.85 -16.05
C HIS A 199 1.62 -0.78 -15.37
N SER A 200 2.00 0.45 -15.01
CA SER A 200 3.24 0.69 -14.29
C SER A 200 3.16 0.21 -12.84
N ILE A 201 4.32 -0.04 -12.23
CA ILE A 201 4.45 -0.25 -10.78
C ILE A 201 5.44 0.78 -10.26
N ASN A 202 4.94 1.91 -9.75
CA ASN A 202 5.81 2.98 -9.27
C ASN A 202 5.99 2.89 -7.75
N ILE A 203 7.10 2.27 -7.36
CA ILE A 203 7.61 2.33 -6.00
C ILE A 203 8.70 3.42 -5.96
N PRO A 204 8.51 4.52 -5.20
CA PRO A 204 9.44 5.64 -5.17
C PRO A 204 10.88 5.20 -4.86
N ASN A 205 11.85 5.69 -5.64
CA ASN A 205 13.28 5.45 -5.47
C ASN A 205 13.75 3.99 -5.50
N LEU A 206 12.89 3.02 -5.83
CA LEU A 206 13.21 1.59 -5.74
C LEU A 206 14.47 1.20 -6.52
N MET A 207 14.65 1.73 -7.74
CA MET A 207 15.82 1.42 -8.56
C MET A 207 17.13 1.86 -7.91
N LYS A 208 17.12 3.02 -7.24
CA LYS A 208 18.27 3.52 -6.47
C LYS A 208 18.48 2.68 -5.22
N LEU A 209 17.39 2.32 -4.53
CA LEU A 209 17.43 1.55 -3.29
C LEU A 209 18.18 0.22 -3.42
N PHE A 210 18.05 -0.47 -4.55
CA PHE A 210 18.81 -1.70 -4.82
C PHE A 210 20.33 -1.54 -4.75
N GLU A 211 20.86 -0.33 -4.94
CA GLU A 211 22.30 -0.04 -4.91
C GLU A 211 22.83 0.14 -3.48
N PHE A 212 21.95 0.27 -2.49
CA PHE A 212 22.30 0.50 -1.08
C PHE A 212 22.02 -0.70 -0.18
N LEU A 213 21.47 -1.80 -0.72
CA LEU A 213 21.19 -2.99 0.07
C LEU A 213 22.49 -3.66 0.54
N VAL A 214 22.52 -4.09 1.79
CA VAL A 214 23.65 -4.80 2.40
C VAL A 214 23.45 -6.30 2.23
N LEU A 215 24.12 -6.88 1.23
CA LEU A 215 23.90 -8.25 0.77
C LEU A 215 25.12 -9.13 1.05
N PRO A 216 25.17 -9.89 2.16
CA PRO A 216 26.33 -10.71 2.50
C PRO A 216 26.44 -11.98 1.65
N ASN A 217 25.36 -12.41 0.99
CA ASN A 217 25.29 -13.71 0.34
C ASN A 217 24.90 -13.59 -1.14
N ARG A 218 25.35 -14.58 -1.91
CA ARG A 218 25.14 -14.65 -3.37
C ARG A 218 23.67 -14.79 -3.77
N ASN A 219 22.86 -15.47 -2.95
CA ASN A 219 21.44 -15.69 -3.26
C ASN A 219 20.68 -14.36 -3.24
N ASP A 220 20.94 -13.51 -2.25
CA ASP A 220 20.34 -12.18 -2.15
C ASP A 220 20.79 -11.28 -3.31
N MET A 221 22.03 -11.40 -3.78
CA MET A 221 22.48 -10.67 -4.98
C MET A 221 21.73 -11.11 -6.25
N ILE A 222 21.49 -12.42 -6.42
CA ILE A 222 20.67 -12.95 -7.53
C ILE A 222 19.24 -12.44 -7.40
N ARG A 223 18.70 -12.44 -6.19
CA ARG A 223 17.35 -11.93 -5.91
C ARG A 223 17.20 -10.45 -6.23
N VAL A 224 18.20 -9.64 -5.90
CA VAL A 224 18.24 -8.23 -6.33
C VAL A 224 18.24 -8.11 -7.84
N TYR A 225 19.04 -8.91 -8.54
CA TYR A 225 19.07 -8.90 -10.00
C TYR A 225 17.67 -9.20 -10.59
N ASP A 226 17.02 -10.27 -10.12
CA ASP A 226 15.70 -10.67 -10.61
C ASP A 226 14.62 -9.63 -10.29
N LEU A 227 14.61 -9.09 -9.07
CA LEU A 227 13.64 -8.08 -8.65
C LEU A 227 13.89 -6.75 -9.38
N ARG A 228 15.14 -6.30 -9.50
CA ARG A 228 15.50 -5.09 -10.24
C ARG A 228 15.05 -5.20 -11.69
N HIS A 229 15.36 -6.31 -12.35
CA HIS A 229 14.92 -6.55 -13.73
C HIS A 229 13.39 -6.49 -13.83
N TYR A 230 12.69 -7.24 -12.96
CA TYR A 230 11.23 -7.27 -12.95
C TYR A 230 10.61 -5.88 -12.79
N PHE A 231 10.94 -5.16 -11.72
CA PHE A 231 10.34 -3.84 -11.46
C PHE A 231 10.79 -2.78 -12.48
N SER A 232 11.97 -2.90 -13.10
CA SER A 232 12.40 -2.00 -14.17
C SER A 232 11.59 -2.18 -15.46
N GLU A 233 11.09 -3.39 -15.73
CA GLU A 233 10.18 -3.64 -16.83
C GLU A 233 8.85 -2.92 -16.60
N PHE A 234 8.38 -2.91 -15.35
CA PHE A 234 7.12 -2.28 -14.96
C PHE A 234 7.22 -0.77 -14.70
N SER A 235 8.39 -0.21 -14.42
CA SER A 235 8.52 1.24 -14.20
C SER A 235 8.29 2.07 -15.46
N ASN A 236 8.45 1.46 -16.65
CA ASN A 236 8.35 2.14 -17.94
C ASN A 236 7.08 1.77 -18.72
N LYS A 237 6.11 1.12 -18.09
CA LYS A 237 4.86 0.77 -18.76
C LYS A 237 4.01 2.01 -19.01
N THR A 238 3.21 1.96 -20.06
CA THR A 238 2.49 3.12 -20.60
C THR A 238 1.36 3.58 -19.70
N TYR A 239 0.68 2.66 -19.00
CA TYR A 239 -0.50 3.02 -18.22
C TYR A 239 -0.18 3.32 -16.75
N PRO A 240 -0.99 4.19 -16.11
CA PRO A 240 -0.80 4.54 -14.70
C PRO A 240 -0.77 3.32 -13.78
N ASP A 241 -0.11 3.41 -12.64
CA ASP A 241 -0.17 2.35 -11.63
C ASP A 241 -1.55 2.31 -10.93
N LEU A 242 -1.71 1.39 -9.96
CA LEU A 242 -2.95 1.24 -9.20
C LEU A 242 -3.15 2.28 -8.08
N LEU A 243 -2.16 3.11 -7.81
CA LEU A 243 -2.12 4.05 -6.69
C LEU A 243 -2.20 5.52 -7.12
N THR A 244 -1.99 5.82 -8.40
CA THR A 244 -1.91 7.17 -8.96
C THR A 244 -2.83 7.30 -10.15
N SER A 245 -3.31 8.53 -10.39
CA SER A 245 -4.15 8.88 -11.56
C SER A 245 -5.31 7.90 -11.80
N ILE A 246 -6.01 7.53 -10.72
CA ILE A 246 -7.06 6.49 -10.74
C ILE A 246 -8.27 6.84 -11.62
N ASP A 247 -8.44 8.12 -11.98
CA ASP A 247 -9.51 8.64 -12.83
C ASP A 247 -9.05 8.94 -14.28
N ASP A 248 -7.83 8.52 -14.65
CA ASP A 248 -7.33 8.58 -16.03
C ASP A 248 -8.09 7.58 -16.93
N VAL A 249 -8.28 7.93 -18.21
CA VAL A 249 -8.96 7.06 -19.18
C VAL A 249 -8.28 5.70 -19.35
N ASN A 250 -6.96 5.65 -19.16
CA ASN A 250 -6.16 4.45 -19.22
C ASN A 250 -5.88 3.83 -17.85
N ALA A 251 -6.39 4.38 -16.75
CA ALA A 251 -6.28 3.78 -15.43
C ALA A 251 -6.93 2.40 -15.42
N PHE A 252 -6.35 1.48 -14.63
CA PHE A 252 -6.79 0.08 -14.62
C PHE A 252 -8.27 -0.02 -14.24
N GLY A 253 -8.65 0.70 -13.19
CA GLY A 253 -10.01 0.70 -12.68
C GLY A 253 -11.04 1.24 -13.69
N VAL A 254 -10.71 2.35 -14.35
CA VAL A 254 -11.58 2.94 -15.39
C VAL A 254 -11.79 1.97 -16.54
N TYR A 255 -10.72 1.33 -17.02
CA TYR A 255 -10.84 0.31 -18.06
C TYR A 255 -11.68 -0.88 -17.60
N CYS A 256 -11.36 -1.48 -16.45
CA CYS A 256 -12.07 -2.65 -15.94
C CYS A 256 -13.56 -2.36 -15.72
N ALA A 257 -13.91 -1.22 -15.13
CA ALA A 257 -15.30 -0.81 -14.98
C ALA A 257 -15.99 -0.60 -16.33
N SER A 258 -15.29 -0.05 -17.32
CA SER A 258 -15.88 0.15 -18.65
C SER A 258 -16.25 -1.17 -19.35
N GLN A 259 -15.51 -2.25 -19.08
CA GLN A 259 -15.74 -3.58 -19.66
C GLN A 259 -16.69 -4.47 -18.83
N SER A 260 -16.94 -4.11 -17.57
CA SER A 260 -17.79 -4.90 -16.67
C SER A 260 -19.27 -4.54 -16.84
N SER A 261 -20.11 -5.51 -17.24
CA SER A 261 -21.56 -5.32 -17.32
C SER A 261 -22.16 -5.00 -15.95
N GLU A 262 -21.71 -5.69 -14.90
CA GLU A 262 -22.20 -5.51 -13.53
C GLU A 262 -21.90 -4.09 -12.99
N MET A 263 -20.68 -3.59 -13.20
CA MET A 263 -20.32 -2.22 -12.79
C MET A 263 -21.07 -1.16 -13.60
N ASN A 264 -21.29 -1.40 -14.90
CA ASN A 264 -22.10 -0.53 -15.73
C ASN A 264 -23.58 -0.51 -15.29
N GLU A 265 -24.15 -1.64 -14.89
CA GLU A 265 -25.50 -1.70 -14.30
C GLU A 265 -25.59 -0.91 -12.99
N SER A 266 -24.59 -1.04 -12.11
CA SER A 266 -24.48 -0.25 -10.87
C SER A 266 -24.49 1.25 -11.18
N ILE A 267 -23.70 1.71 -12.15
CA ILE A 267 -23.69 3.11 -12.60
C ILE A 267 -25.07 3.56 -13.06
N GLN A 268 -25.74 2.76 -13.89
CA GLN A 268 -27.06 3.10 -14.40
C GLN A 268 -28.10 3.19 -13.29
N LYS A 269 -28.08 2.26 -12.33
CA LYS A 269 -28.97 2.26 -11.15
C LYS A 269 -28.74 3.52 -10.30
N ILE A 270 -27.49 3.88 -10.03
CA ILE A 270 -27.14 5.08 -9.26
C ILE A 270 -27.58 6.34 -10.01
N ARG A 271 -27.32 6.44 -11.31
CA ARG A 271 -27.73 7.59 -12.12
C ARG A 271 -29.26 7.73 -12.20
N ALA A 272 -29.98 6.62 -12.34
CA ALA A 272 -31.45 6.64 -12.34
C ALA A 272 -32.00 7.08 -10.98
N GLN A 273 -31.38 6.65 -9.88
CA GLN A 273 -31.77 7.13 -8.54
C GLN A 273 -31.41 8.61 -8.35
N ALA A 274 -30.23 9.04 -8.79
CA ALA A 274 -29.79 10.42 -8.73
C ALA A 274 -30.75 11.34 -9.49
N GLU A 275 -31.23 10.94 -10.66
CA GLU A 275 -32.21 11.70 -11.44
C GLU A 275 -33.56 11.78 -10.72
N ARG A 276 -34.06 10.67 -10.14
CA ARG A 276 -35.29 10.70 -9.32
C ARG A 276 -35.15 11.65 -8.13
N ASP A 277 -34.03 11.57 -7.42
CA ASP A 277 -33.74 12.43 -6.27
C ASP A 277 -33.66 13.91 -6.68
N LYS A 278 -33.09 14.20 -7.86
CA LYS A 278 -33.02 15.54 -8.45
C LYS A 278 -34.42 16.08 -8.77
N GLN A 279 -35.27 15.29 -9.41
CA GLN A 279 -36.66 15.68 -9.71
C GLN A 279 -37.47 15.90 -8.43
N GLN A 280 -37.30 15.05 -7.42
CA GLN A 280 -37.92 15.24 -6.11
C GLN A 280 -37.45 16.55 -5.46
N LYS A 281 -36.15 16.88 -5.54
CA LYS A 281 -35.62 18.15 -5.04
C LYS A 281 -36.21 19.35 -5.77
N ILE A 282 -36.37 19.28 -7.09
CA ILE A 282 -37.01 20.34 -7.88
C ILE A 282 -38.42 20.61 -7.37
N GLN A 283 -39.21 19.55 -7.11
CA GLN A 283 -40.56 19.71 -6.56
C GLN A 283 -40.54 20.29 -5.15
N GLU A 284 -39.63 19.84 -4.29
CA GLU A 284 -39.45 20.36 -2.92
C GLU A 284 -39.15 21.87 -2.93
N VAL A 285 -38.19 22.30 -3.76
CA VAL A 285 -37.82 23.71 -3.90
C VAL A 285 -38.98 24.53 -4.46
N THR A 286 -39.70 24.00 -5.45
CA THR A 286 -40.86 24.68 -6.05
C THR A 286 -41.95 24.92 -5.00
N ASN A 287 -42.34 23.88 -4.26
CA ASN A 287 -43.34 23.98 -3.18
C ASN A 287 -42.90 24.97 -2.08
N ALA A 288 -41.61 24.95 -1.73
CA ALA A 288 -41.05 25.87 -0.74
C ALA A 288 -41.07 27.33 -1.23
N LYS A 289 -40.77 27.58 -2.51
CA LYS A 289 -40.88 28.90 -3.12
C LYS A 289 -42.31 29.42 -3.17
N GLU A 290 -43.27 28.58 -3.52
CA GLU A 290 -44.69 28.92 -3.51
C GLU A 290 -45.15 29.28 -2.09
N ARG A 291 -44.76 28.47 -1.10
CA ARG A 291 -45.04 28.75 0.32
C ARG A 291 -44.44 30.08 0.77
N TYR A 292 -43.17 30.33 0.46
CA TYR A 292 -42.49 31.59 0.79
C TYR A 292 -43.22 32.79 0.16
N THR A 293 -43.53 32.69 -1.14
CA THR A 293 -44.21 33.74 -1.89
C THR A 293 -45.61 34.00 -1.34
N GLY A 294 -46.36 32.94 -0.97
CA GLY A 294 -47.66 33.03 -0.33
C GLY A 294 -47.61 33.76 1.02
N LEU A 295 -46.62 33.43 1.87
CA LEU A 295 -46.40 34.11 3.15
C LEU A 295 -45.99 35.58 2.97
N MET A 296 -45.14 35.89 1.99
CA MET A 296 -44.75 37.27 1.69
C MET A 296 -45.91 38.09 1.10
N ASN A 297 -46.78 37.46 0.32
CA ASN A 297 -47.99 38.10 -0.21
C ASN A 297 -49.03 38.36 0.90
N SER A 298 -49.18 37.49 1.89
CA SER A 298 -50.16 37.67 2.97
C SER A 298 -49.80 38.83 3.92
N ILE A 299 -48.50 39.13 4.08
CA ILE A 299 -48.05 40.29 4.84
C ILE A 299 -48.04 41.60 4.05
N ARG A 300 -48.29 41.54 2.73
CA ARG A 300 -48.31 42.71 1.86
C ARG A 300 -49.47 43.61 2.24
N GLY A 301 -49.16 44.77 2.82
CA GLY A 301 -50.17 45.74 3.31
C GLY A 301 -50.51 45.62 4.79
N MET A 302 -49.93 44.67 5.54
CA MET A 302 -50.02 44.65 7.00
C MET A 302 -49.04 45.68 7.60
N SER A 303 -49.47 46.41 8.63
CA SER A 303 -48.59 47.28 9.43
C SER A 303 -47.95 46.51 10.59
N CYS A 304 -46.69 46.80 10.89
CA CYS A 304 -46.03 46.27 12.09
C CYS A 304 -46.61 46.95 13.34
N SER A 305 -47.08 46.17 14.33
CA SER A 305 -47.57 46.66 15.62
C SER A 305 -46.69 46.21 16.80
N CYS A 306 -45.45 45.81 16.52
CA CYS A 306 -44.49 45.44 17.57
C CYS A 306 -44.28 46.61 18.54
N SER A 307 -44.28 46.31 19.84
CA SER A 307 -43.98 47.29 20.89
C SER A 307 -42.93 46.73 21.84
N TYR A 308 -42.06 47.62 22.32
CA TYR A 308 -41.05 47.30 23.32
C TYR A 308 -41.51 47.87 24.66
N LYS A 309 -41.96 47.02 25.58
CA LYS A 309 -42.40 47.46 26.91
C LYS A 309 -41.79 46.57 27.99
N TYR A 310 -41.10 47.19 28.96
CA TYR A 310 -40.45 46.53 30.10
C TYR A 310 -39.50 45.38 29.74
N GLY A 311 -38.72 45.52 28.67
CA GLY A 311 -37.78 44.48 28.23
C GLY A 311 -38.40 43.28 27.49
N TYR A 312 -39.73 43.27 27.29
CA TYR A 312 -40.42 42.23 26.52
C TYR A 312 -40.80 42.74 25.13
N HIS A 313 -40.36 42.02 24.09
CA HIS A 313 -40.75 42.24 22.70
C HIS A 313 -42.00 41.41 22.38
N ARG A 314 -43.17 42.06 22.23
CA ARG A 314 -44.36 41.38 21.69
C ARG A 314 -44.29 41.38 20.16
N GLN A 315 -44.01 40.22 19.59
CA GLN A 315 -43.99 40.03 18.15
C GLN A 315 -45.43 40.13 17.60
N CYS A 316 -45.63 41.02 16.62
CA CYS A 316 -46.94 41.16 15.97
C CYS A 316 -47.17 40.06 14.94
N HIS A 317 -48.43 39.86 14.54
CA HIS A 317 -48.82 38.81 13.58
C HIS A 317 -48.03 38.89 12.27
N ARG A 318 -47.78 40.11 11.74
CA ARG A 318 -46.93 40.33 10.55
C ARG A 318 -45.52 39.77 10.77
N CYS A 319 -44.87 40.11 11.88
CA CYS A 319 -43.52 39.63 12.18
C CYS A 319 -43.46 38.12 12.42
N THR A 320 -44.54 37.50 12.91
CA THR A 320 -44.62 36.05 13.02
C THR A 320 -44.69 35.39 11.64
N ILE A 321 -45.49 35.91 10.71
CA ILE A 321 -45.58 35.37 9.33
C ILE A 321 -44.27 35.61 8.57
N GLU A 322 -43.65 36.79 8.75
CA GLU A 322 -42.33 37.10 8.19
C GLU A 322 -41.25 36.14 8.68
N GLU A 323 -41.22 35.85 9.99
CA GLU A 323 -40.34 34.83 10.56
C GLU A 323 -40.63 33.43 9.99
N GLN A 324 -41.90 33.05 9.83
CA GLN A 324 -42.26 31.77 9.19
C GLN A 324 -41.76 31.70 7.74
N ALA A 325 -41.82 32.80 6.98
CA ALA A 325 -41.29 32.87 5.63
C ALA A 325 -39.77 32.71 5.63
N MET A 326 -39.06 33.42 6.52
CA MET A 326 -37.61 33.32 6.67
C MET A 326 -37.13 31.94 7.13
N ASN A 327 -37.99 31.20 7.84
CA ASN A 327 -37.72 29.85 8.31
C ASN A 327 -38.06 28.75 7.28
N VAL A 328 -38.57 29.09 6.09
CA VAL A 328 -38.70 28.11 5.01
C VAL A 328 -37.30 27.76 4.50
N LYS A 329 -36.84 26.55 4.82
CA LYS A 329 -35.51 26.04 4.46
C LYS A 329 -35.63 24.79 3.62
N VAL A 330 -34.77 24.71 2.60
CA VAL A 330 -34.58 23.53 1.76
C VAL A 330 -33.09 23.24 1.71
N HIS A 331 -32.71 22.00 2.00
CA HIS A 331 -31.32 21.57 1.85
C HIS A 331 -30.99 21.38 0.37
N ILE A 332 -29.77 21.72 0.00
CA ILE A 332 -29.26 21.47 -1.34
C ILE A 332 -29.23 19.97 -1.67
N TYR A 333 -29.31 19.67 -2.94
CA TYR A 333 -29.00 18.37 -3.51
C TYR A 333 -27.58 18.38 -4.05
N GLU A 334 -26.85 17.30 -3.81
CA GLU A 334 -25.55 17.03 -4.43
C GLU A 334 -25.60 15.67 -5.12
N CYS A 335 -25.22 15.62 -6.39
CA CYS A 335 -25.17 14.38 -7.16
C CYS A 335 -24.15 13.40 -6.54
N PRO A 336 -24.50 12.13 -6.27
CA PRO A 336 -23.60 11.20 -5.60
C PRO A 336 -22.40 10.77 -6.46
N LEU A 337 -22.53 10.80 -7.79
CA LEU A 337 -21.45 10.47 -8.73
C LEU A 337 -20.94 11.70 -9.48
N PRO A 338 -19.64 11.74 -9.83
CA PRO A 338 -19.09 12.73 -10.75
C PRO A 338 -19.78 12.73 -12.12
N SER A 339 -19.90 13.91 -12.73
CA SER A 339 -20.48 14.06 -14.06
C SER A 339 -19.54 13.53 -15.15
N LYS A 340 -18.22 13.62 -14.94
CA LYS A 340 -17.19 13.09 -15.85
C LYS A 340 -17.22 11.56 -15.85
N ARG A 341 -17.23 10.96 -17.05
CA ARG A 341 -17.40 9.52 -17.24
C ARG A 341 -16.29 8.71 -16.58
N GLU A 342 -15.04 9.09 -16.76
CA GLU A 342 -13.87 8.37 -16.26
C GLU A 342 -13.86 8.38 -14.72
N GLN A 343 -14.19 9.52 -14.12
CA GLN A 343 -14.32 9.66 -12.67
C GLN A 343 -15.45 8.80 -12.10
N ALA A 344 -16.61 8.76 -12.75
CA ALA A 344 -17.70 7.89 -12.33
C ALA A 344 -17.33 6.40 -12.43
N LEU A 345 -16.61 5.99 -13.48
CA LEU A 345 -16.10 4.64 -13.64
C LEU A 345 -15.07 4.30 -12.56
N ALA A 346 -14.15 5.21 -12.26
CA ALA A 346 -13.16 5.06 -11.20
C ALA A 346 -13.83 4.85 -9.83
N VAL A 347 -14.80 5.71 -9.47
CA VAL A 347 -15.56 5.56 -8.21
C VAL A 347 -16.21 4.18 -8.11
N ILE A 348 -16.80 3.69 -9.20
CA ILE A 348 -17.53 2.43 -9.18
C ILE A 348 -16.59 1.24 -9.12
N PHE A 349 -15.46 1.33 -9.82
CA PHE A 349 -14.38 0.37 -9.64
C PHE A 349 -13.90 0.32 -8.19
N GLU A 350 -13.73 1.45 -7.52
CA GLU A 350 -13.33 1.49 -6.10
C GLU A 350 -14.39 0.88 -5.16
N LEU A 351 -15.68 1.04 -5.47
CA LEU A 351 -16.77 0.43 -4.69
C LEU A 351 -16.85 -1.09 -4.88
N GLN A 352 -16.57 -1.56 -6.10
CA GLN A 352 -16.77 -2.94 -6.53
C GLN A 352 -15.47 -3.67 -6.91
N MET A 353 -14.32 -3.20 -6.41
CA MET A 353 -13.01 -3.71 -6.81
C MET A 353 -12.89 -5.22 -6.51
N PRO A 354 -12.38 -6.02 -7.47
CA PRO A 354 -12.04 -7.41 -7.22
C PRO A 354 -11.08 -7.54 -6.02
N LEU A 355 -11.36 -8.50 -5.15
CA LEU A 355 -10.66 -8.69 -3.88
C LEU A 355 -9.15 -8.89 -4.09
N GLU A 356 -8.77 -9.61 -5.13
CA GLU A 356 -7.38 -9.93 -5.46
C GLU A 356 -6.58 -8.67 -5.84
N ILE A 357 -7.17 -7.79 -6.66
CA ILE A 357 -6.58 -6.51 -7.04
C ILE A 357 -6.45 -5.60 -5.82
N ARG A 358 -7.49 -5.58 -4.98
CA ARG A 358 -7.51 -4.77 -3.76
C ARG A 358 -6.39 -5.17 -2.80
N ASN A 359 -6.28 -6.45 -2.47
CA ASN A 359 -5.27 -6.96 -1.55
C ASN A 359 -3.85 -6.75 -2.09
N TYR A 360 -3.65 -6.90 -3.41
CA TYR A 360 -2.38 -6.55 -4.05
C TYR A 360 -2.07 -5.05 -3.92
N ARG A 361 -3.03 -4.17 -4.21
CA ARG A 361 -2.86 -2.72 -4.09
C ARG A 361 -2.56 -2.30 -2.65
N ASP A 362 -3.29 -2.86 -1.68
CA ASP A 362 -3.08 -2.61 -0.26
C ASP A 362 -1.69 -3.08 0.19
N THR A 363 -1.19 -4.20 -0.34
CA THR A 363 0.19 -4.68 -0.07
C THR A 363 1.24 -3.69 -0.58
N ILE A 364 1.11 -3.19 -1.82
CA ILE A 364 2.03 -2.16 -2.34
C ILE A 364 1.94 -0.89 -1.50
N TRP A 365 0.72 -0.43 -1.21
CA TRP A 365 0.51 0.79 -0.43
C TRP A 365 1.16 0.66 0.96
N GLN A 366 1.00 -0.47 1.64
CA GLN A 366 1.64 -0.72 2.93
C GLN A 366 3.16 -0.75 2.84
N PHE A 367 3.71 -1.37 1.80
CA PHE A 367 5.15 -1.35 1.57
C PHE A 367 5.63 0.09 1.37
N ILE A 368 4.99 0.87 0.49
CA ILE A 368 5.39 2.27 0.21
C ILE A 368 5.30 3.13 1.47
N ASN A 369 4.23 3.01 2.26
CA ASN A 369 3.97 3.83 3.45
C ASN A 369 4.68 3.34 4.72
N ARG A 370 5.65 2.43 4.60
CA ARG A 370 6.50 2.00 5.73
C ARG A 370 7.32 3.17 6.30
N PRO A 371 7.71 3.13 7.59
CA PRO A 371 7.25 2.22 8.63
C PRO A 371 6.00 2.72 9.37
N LYS A 372 5.62 3.99 9.16
CA LYS A 372 4.46 4.62 9.78
C LYS A 372 3.56 5.18 8.67
N PRO A 373 2.42 4.54 8.37
CA PRO A 373 1.43 5.11 7.47
C PRO A 373 0.81 6.34 8.14
N CYS A 374 1.26 7.53 7.76
CA CYS A 374 0.73 8.78 8.29
C CYS A 374 -0.10 9.44 7.18
N PRO A 375 -1.43 9.54 7.29
CA PRO A 375 -2.21 10.24 6.28
C PRO A 375 -1.81 11.72 6.29
N PRO A 376 -1.35 12.30 5.16
CA PRO A 376 -1.20 13.73 5.02
C PRO A 376 -2.59 14.39 4.98
N HIS A 377 -2.75 15.45 5.77
CA HIS A 377 -3.94 16.31 5.85
C HIS A 377 -5.28 15.59 6.14
N LYS A 378 -6.29 16.38 6.52
CA LYS A 378 -7.63 15.89 6.78
C LYS A 378 -8.33 15.59 5.45
N MET A 379 -8.25 14.36 4.99
CA MET A 379 -9.01 13.85 3.84
C MET A 379 -10.41 13.43 4.26
N HIS A 380 -11.38 13.51 3.33
CA HIS A 380 -12.76 13.13 3.58
C HIS A 380 -13.06 11.80 2.89
N GLU A 381 -13.35 10.74 3.66
CA GLU A 381 -13.72 9.44 3.11
C GLU A 381 -15.12 9.49 2.48
N TRP A 382 -15.25 9.14 1.21
CA TRP A 382 -16.51 9.27 0.46
C TRP A 382 -17.69 8.58 1.15
N LEU A 383 -17.48 7.35 1.62
CA LEU A 383 -18.52 6.55 2.28
C LEU A 383 -18.83 6.97 3.72
N SER A 384 -18.20 8.04 4.21
CA SER A 384 -18.50 8.66 5.51
C SER A 384 -19.25 10.00 5.38
N ILE A 385 -19.51 10.47 4.16
CA ILE A 385 -20.08 11.80 3.88
C ILE A 385 -21.47 11.65 3.27
N PRO A 386 -22.54 12.18 3.88
CA PRO A 386 -23.83 12.30 3.19
C PRO A 386 -23.73 13.26 2.00
N PRO A 387 -24.47 13.06 0.89
CA PRO A 387 -25.33 11.91 0.60
C PRO A 387 -24.56 10.68 0.05
N HIS A 388 -23.26 10.81 -0.24
CA HIS A 388 -22.45 9.76 -0.85
C HIS A 388 -22.48 8.45 -0.05
N ALA A 389 -22.37 8.51 1.28
CA ALA A 389 -22.45 7.35 2.16
C ALA A 389 -23.75 6.54 1.96
N SER A 390 -24.90 7.21 1.89
CA SER A 390 -26.21 6.54 1.76
C SER A 390 -26.53 6.14 0.32
N LYS A 391 -26.06 6.91 -0.66
CA LYS A 391 -26.35 6.67 -2.08
C LYS A 391 -25.39 5.68 -2.74
N LEU A 392 -24.14 5.66 -2.32
CA LEU A 392 -23.09 4.77 -2.86
C LEU A 392 -22.84 3.55 -1.99
N GLY A 393 -23.07 3.65 -0.67
CA GLY A 393 -22.87 2.56 0.28
C GLY A 393 -23.51 1.21 -0.11
N PRO A 394 -24.75 1.17 -0.64
CA PRO A 394 -25.37 -0.09 -1.09
C PRO A 394 -24.63 -0.82 -2.22
N PHE A 395 -23.72 -0.14 -2.92
CA PHE A 395 -22.93 -0.70 -4.02
C PHE A 395 -21.50 -1.08 -3.58
N TYR A 396 -21.13 -0.83 -2.33
CA TYR A 396 -19.83 -1.21 -1.79
C TYR A 396 -19.80 -2.71 -1.49
N THR A 397 -18.97 -3.46 -2.22
CA THR A 397 -18.86 -4.92 -2.07
C THR A 397 -17.59 -5.36 -1.32
N SER A 398 -16.74 -4.41 -0.96
CA SER A 398 -15.42 -4.70 -0.43
C SER A 398 -15.42 -4.91 1.09
N PRO A 399 -14.37 -5.57 1.65
CA PRO A 399 -14.23 -5.72 3.09
C PRO A 399 -14.19 -4.36 3.82
N SER A 400 -14.47 -4.35 5.13
CA SER A 400 -14.46 -3.12 5.93
C SER A 400 -13.04 -2.67 6.32
N ASN A 401 -12.04 -3.56 6.27
CA ASN A 401 -10.68 -3.35 6.76
C ASN A 401 -9.65 -2.94 5.69
N CYS A 402 -10.07 -2.40 4.55
CA CYS A 402 -9.17 -1.99 3.47
C CYS A 402 -8.20 -0.89 3.90
N LYS A 403 -6.96 -0.97 3.41
CA LYS A 403 -5.91 0.03 3.68
C LYS A 403 -6.05 1.25 2.78
N VAL A 404 -6.36 1.03 1.50
CA VAL A 404 -6.60 2.10 0.53
C VAL A 404 -8.10 2.33 0.36
N LYS A 405 -8.53 3.57 0.57
CA LYS A 405 -9.93 4.00 0.48
C LYS A 405 -10.07 5.15 -0.50
N LEU A 406 -11.28 5.29 -1.06
CA LEU A 406 -11.72 6.44 -1.85
C LEU A 406 -11.94 7.65 -0.93
N VAL A 407 -11.21 8.72 -1.18
CA VAL A 407 -11.18 9.95 -0.40
C VAL A 407 -11.30 11.18 -1.28
N SER A 408 -11.51 12.33 -0.66
CA SER A 408 -11.58 13.63 -1.31
C SER A 408 -10.82 14.68 -0.50
N SER A 409 -10.02 15.47 -1.19
CA SER A 409 -9.36 16.66 -0.64
C SER A 409 -10.33 17.84 -0.50
N THR A 410 -11.40 17.87 -1.29
CA THR A 410 -12.50 18.83 -1.18
C THR A 410 -13.59 18.33 -0.23
N LYS A 411 -14.28 19.28 0.42
CA LYS A 411 -15.47 18.99 1.24
C LYS A 411 -16.70 18.92 0.35
N SER A 412 -17.62 18.03 0.68
CA SER A 412 -18.98 18.03 0.09
C SER A 412 -19.66 19.37 0.37
N VAL A 413 -20.36 19.91 -0.63
CA VAL A 413 -21.15 21.14 -0.47
C VAL A 413 -22.23 20.93 0.60
N THR A 414 -22.77 19.72 0.74
CA THR A 414 -23.78 19.42 1.77
C THR A 414 -23.27 19.51 3.21
N GLN A 415 -21.96 19.36 3.43
CA GLN A 415 -21.34 19.55 4.75
C GLN A 415 -21.01 21.01 5.06
N ASN A 416 -21.14 21.90 4.10
CA ASN A 416 -20.84 23.31 4.29
C ASN A 416 -22.06 24.01 4.93
N TYR A 417 -22.11 24.01 6.27
CA TYR A 417 -23.22 24.55 7.08
C TYR A 417 -23.65 25.98 6.72
N SER A 418 -22.79 26.77 6.08
CA SER A 418 -23.07 28.13 5.62
C SER A 418 -23.88 28.21 4.32
N TYR A 419 -24.09 27.09 3.62
CA TYR A 419 -24.66 27.03 2.27
C TYR A 419 -26.06 26.43 2.26
N SER A 420 -26.98 26.97 3.07
CA SER A 420 -28.42 26.78 2.84
C SER A 420 -28.91 28.00 2.06
N PRO A 421 -29.09 27.92 0.73
CA PRO A 421 -29.44 29.08 -0.07
C PRO A 421 -30.78 29.65 0.38
N PHE A 422 -30.89 30.98 0.37
CA PHE A 422 -32.13 31.64 0.76
C PHE A 422 -33.21 31.39 -0.30
N ILE A 423 -34.36 30.87 0.12
CA ILE A 423 -35.44 30.41 -0.78
C ILE A 423 -36.03 31.55 -1.63
N GLY A 424 -36.07 32.77 -1.07
CA GLY A 424 -36.68 33.92 -1.72
C GLY A 424 -35.90 34.44 -2.94
N SER A 425 -34.57 34.33 -2.94
CA SER A 425 -33.71 34.88 -4.01
C SER A 425 -33.02 33.82 -4.87
N THR A 426 -32.75 32.63 -4.34
CA THR A 426 -31.99 31.60 -5.05
C THR A 426 -32.88 30.93 -6.11
N SER A 427 -32.40 30.75 -7.35
CA SER A 427 -33.13 29.98 -8.37
C SER A 427 -33.22 28.50 -7.99
N ILE A 428 -34.02 27.71 -8.73
CA ILE A 428 -34.12 26.25 -8.47
C ILE A 428 -32.76 25.57 -8.68
N GLU A 429 -32.03 25.98 -9.71
CA GLU A 429 -30.71 25.46 -10.07
C GLU A 429 -29.69 25.69 -8.94
N GLY A 430 -29.82 26.79 -8.18
CA GLY A 430 -28.93 27.07 -7.04
C GLY A 430 -29.08 26.11 -5.86
N PHE A 431 -30.06 25.20 -5.89
CA PHE A 431 -30.19 24.09 -4.93
C PHE A 431 -29.69 22.76 -5.49
N LEU A 432 -29.30 22.70 -6.76
CA LEU A 432 -28.89 21.48 -7.44
C LEU A 432 -27.40 21.55 -7.77
N HIS A 433 -26.59 20.76 -7.07
CA HIS A 433 -25.15 20.71 -7.27
C HIS A 433 -24.74 19.38 -7.90
N GLU A 434 -23.79 19.45 -8.83
CA GLU A 434 -23.01 18.28 -9.24
C GLU A 434 -22.10 17.84 -8.08
N ASN A 435 -21.54 16.64 -8.20
CA ASN A 435 -20.61 16.10 -7.21
C ASN A 435 -19.41 17.06 -7.04
N SER A 436 -19.10 17.41 -5.79
CA SER A 436 -18.01 18.32 -5.43
C SER A 436 -16.78 17.63 -4.87
N LEU A 437 -16.84 16.31 -4.69
CA LEU A 437 -15.75 15.51 -4.17
C LEU A 437 -14.73 15.22 -5.28
N THR A 438 -13.44 15.31 -4.96
CA THR A 438 -12.38 14.83 -5.85
C THR A 438 -12.29 13.31 -5.76
N VAL A 439 -11.98 12.67 -6.90
CA VAL A 439 -11.80 11.21 -6.99
C VAL A 439 -10.34 10.89 -6.70
N GLU A 440 -10.03 10.68 -5.42
CA GLU A 440 -8.68 10.40 -4.94
C GLU A 440 -8.69 9.12 -4.09
N ILE A 441 -7.52 8.51 -3.90
CA ILE A 441 -7.33 7.46 -2.90
C ILE A 441 -6.38 7.95 -1.81
N LEU A 442 -6.37 7.26 -0.67
CA LEU A 442 -5.47 7.57 0.43
C LEU A 442 -4.03 7.75 -0.09
N PRO A 443 -3.45 8.94 0.04
CA PRO A 443 -2.19 9.27 -0.61
C PRO A 443 -1.04 8.47 0.01
N THR A 444 -0.03 8.22 -0.80
CA THR A 444 1.20 7.56 -0.36
C THR A 444 2.19 8.58 0.21
N LYS A 445 2.77 8.27 1.37
CA LYS A 445 3.91 8.98 1.94
C LYS A 445 5.06 7.99 2.12
N SER A 446 5.94 7.91 1.12
CA SER A 446 7.12 7.06 1.22
C SER A 446 8.11 7.58 2.25
N ILE A 447 8.89 6.67 2.85
CA ILE A 447 10.12 7.05 3.55
C ILE A 447 11.00 7.91 2.62
N GLY A 448 11.63 8.94 3.18
CA GLY A 448 12.58 9.76 2.44
C GLY A 448 13.75 8.90 1.99
N PHE A 449 14.23 9.06 0.76
CA PHE A 449 15.33 8.25 0.24
C PHE A 449 16.57 8.34 1.14
N ASP A 450 16.93 9.54 1.61
CA ASP A 450 18.06 9.75 2.50
C ASP A 450 17.88 9.06 3.86
N ASP A 451 16.64 9.04 4.38
CA ASP A 451 16.33 8.35 5.63
C ASP A 451 16.42 6.83 5.45
N GLU A 452 15.99 6.31 4.31
CA GLU A 452 16.12 4.89 3.99
C GLU A 452 17.57 4.48 3.78
N CYS A 453 18.38 5.31 3.11
CA CYS A 453 19.82 5.13 3.02
C CYS A 453 20.48 5.12 4.40
N ARG A 454 20.06 5.98 5.34
CA ARG A 454 20.61 5.98 6.72
C ARG A 454 20.32 4.69 7.48
N ILE A 455 19.23 4.00 7.18
CA ILE A 455 18.92 2.69 7.78
C ILE A 455 19.85 1.62 7.20
N LEU A 456 20.09 1.68 5.90
CA LEU A 456 20.89 0.71 5.14
C LEU A 456 22.40 0.95 5.22
N THR A 457 22.82 2.17 5.53
CA THR A 457 24.23 2.45 5.79
C THR A 457 24.49 1.99 7.22
N PRO A 458 25.41 1.04 7.45
CA PRO A 458 25.87 0.80 8.81
C PRO A 458 26.30 2.15 9.36
N GLN A 459 25.73 2.60 10.48
CA GLN A 459 26.15 3.82 11.15
C GLN A 459 27.57 3.61 11.70
N LEU A 460 28.53 3.55 10.81
CA LEU A 460 29.93 3.53 11.13
C LEU A 460 30.29 4.98 11.36
N ASN A 461 30.16 5.41 12.60
CA ASN A 461 30.86 6.57 13.14
C ASN A 461 32.39 6.36 13.15
N HIS A 462 32.92 5.52 12.24
CA HIS A 462 34.33 5.22 12.12
C HIS A 462 34.92 6.09 10.99
N PRO A 463 35.89 6.97 11.29
CA PRO A 463 36.42 7.95 10.33
C PRO A 463 36.98 7.33 9.04
N ASP A 464 37.39 6.06 9.09
CA ASP A 464 37.98 5.34 7.96
C ASP A 464 36.99 4.51 7.12
N TYR A 465 35.68 4.55 7.39
CA TYR A 465 34.71 3.67 6.71
C TYR A 465 34.68 3.84 5.17
N LYS A 466 34.89 5.07 4.68
CA LYS A 466 35.03 5.33 3.23
C LYS A 466 36.20 4.60 2.58
N GLN A 467 37.25 4.25 3.34
CA GLN A 467 38.40 3.52 2.83
C GLN A 467 38.15 2.00 2.76
N LEU A 468 37.20 1.48 3.54
CA LEU A 468 36.89 0.05 3.63
C LEU A 468 35.88 -0.46 2.58
N GLN A 469 35.13 0.44 1.92
CA GLN A 469 34.21 0.05 0.84
C GLN A 469 34.89 -0.26 -0.49
N LEU A 470 36.19 0.05 -0.65
CA LEU A 470 36.90 0.02 -1.94
C LEU A 470 38.24 -0.73 -1.88
N GLN A 471 38.44 -1.64 -0.93
CA GLN A 471 39.55 -2.59 -0.95
C GLN A 471 39.14 -3.94 -1.53
#